data_AF-F0LLP9-F1
#
_entry.id   AF-F0LLP9-F1
#
_cell.length_a   1.000
_cell.length_b   1.000
_cell.length_c   1.000
_cell.angle_alpha   90.00
_cell.angle_beta   90.00
_cell.angle_gamma   90.00
#
_symmetry.space_group_name_H-M   'P 1'
#
loop_
_entity.id
_entity.type
_entity.pdbx_description
1 polymer ?
#
loop_
_entity_poly.entity_id
_entity_poly.type
_entity_poly.pdbx_seq_one_letter_code
_entity_poly.pdbx_strand_id
1 'polypeptide(L)'
;MQKNKMIVVLFIMLIVLPLVAADDDYESEEAQFGGLAEVGFAVITAGIVLYSVVKRTPFIEYKKGHFFIAVNPEMPFLRLRAPLSLLDIHHLLVILGSLMTLPHFISCQDYSTPAGLTGLLLGFILLIENISGFYGRYLHAKVEKLRREISNPYLKEALKKFRRWREFHIAWTVVMYIILVLHVIFVD
;
A
#
# COMPACT_ATOMS: atom_id res chain seq x y z
N MET A 1 4.68 -25.65 5.94
CA MET A 1 5.33 -25.53 4.61
C MET A 1 4.37 -25.43 3.43
N GLN A 2 3.19 -26.09 3.42
CA GLN A 2 2.25 -26.04 2.29
C GLN A 2 1.56 -24.67 2.06
N LYS A 3 1.18 -23.93 3.12
CA LYS A 3 0.52 -22.62 2.98
C LYS A 3 1.33 -21.59 2.18
N ASN A 4 2.65 -21.55 2.38
CA ASN A 4 3.52 -20.62 1.65
C ASN A 4 3.60 -20.96 0.16
N LYS A 5 3.58 -22.25 -0.20
CA LYS A 5 3.58 -22.68 -1.62
C LYS A 5 2.28 -22.29 -2.31
N MET A 6 1.14 -22.42 -1.63
CA MET A 6 -0.16 -22.07 -2.19
C MET A 6 -0.29 -20.57 -2.43
N ILE A 7 0.21 -19.74 -1.51
CA ILE A 7 0.27 -18.28 -1.71
C ILE A 7 1.16 -17.94 -2.91
N VAL A 8 2.34 -18.55 -3.03
CA VAL A 8 3.24 -18.36 -4.18
C VAL A 8 2.58 -18.78 -5.49
N VAL A 9 1.89 -19.92 -5.53
CA VAL A 9 1.17 -20.39 -6.72
C VAL A 9 0.03 -19.43 -7.07
N LEU A 10 -0.74 -18.95 -6.09
CA LEU A 10 -1.80 -17.97 -6.33
C LEU A 10 -1.23 -16.64 -6.87
N PHE A 11 -0.06 -16.24 -6.36
CA PHE A 11 0.69 -15.06 -6.83
C PHE A 11 1.17 -15.22 -8.27
N ILE A 12 1.73 -16.38 -8.59
CA ILE A 12 2.18 -16.70 -9.94
C ILE A 12 0.96 -16.75 -10.88
N MET A 13 -0.14 -17.35 -10.46
CA MET A 13 -1.38 -17.35 -11.24
C MET A 13 -1.91 -15.94 -11.48
N LEU A 14 -1.93 -15.06 -10.48
CA LEU A 14 -2.34 -13.66 -10.64
C LEU A 14 -1.46 -12.86 -11.61
N ILE A 15 -0.18 -13.24 -11.75
CA ILE A 15 0.74 -12.62 -12.71
C ILE A 15 0.58 -13.25 -14.10
N VAL A 16 0.44 -14.58 -14.18
CA VAL A 16 0.46 -15.34 -15.44
C VAL A 16 -0.89 -15.36 -16.15
N LEU A 17 -2.01 -15.41 -15.43
CA LEU A 17 -3.36 -15.42 -16.04
C LEU A 17 -3.62 -14.22 -16.94
N PRO A 18 -3.29 -12.98 -16.53
CA PRO A 18 -3.36 -11.83 -17.41
C PRO A 18 -2.47 -12.01 -18.63
N LEU A 19 -1.19 -12.37 -18.45
CA LEU A 19 -0.26 -12.61 -19.56
C LEU A 19 -0.73 -13.65 -20.59
N VAL A 20 -1.55 -14.63 -20.17
CA VAL A 20 -2.16 -15.64 -21.07
C VAL A 20 -3.47 -15.15 -21.69
N ALA A 21 -4.13 -14.16 -21.08
CA ALA A 21 -5.37 -13.56 -21.58
C ALA A 21 -5.13 -12.27 -22.38
N ALA A 22 -3.88 -11.88 -22.65
CA ALA A 22 -3.57 -10.92 -23.70
C ALA A 22 -4.04 -11.53 -25.03
N ASP A 23 -5.06 -10.93 -25.64
CA ASP A 23 -5.35 -11.16 -27.05
C ASP A 23 -4.20 -10.59 -27.88
N ASP A 24 -3.77 -11.37 -28.87
CA ASP A 24 -2.73 -11.04 -29.85
C ASP A 24 -3.23 -10.00 -30.88
N ASP A 25 -3.89 -8.92 -30.42
CA ASP A 25 -4.23 -7.78 -31.28
C ASP A 25 -3.01 -6.84 -31.36
N TYR A 26 -2.12 -7.16 -32.31
CA TYR A 26 -0.90 -6.43 -32.64
C TYR A 26 -1.14 -5.03 -33.27
N GLU A 27 -2.38 -4.52 -33.30
CA GLU A 27 -2.72 -3.26 -33.98
C GLU A 27 -3.02 -2.07 -33.05
N SER A 28 -3.12 -2.25 -31.73
CA SER A 28 -3.25 -1.11 -30.81
C SER A 28 -1.89 -0.69 -30.23
N GLU A 29 -1.48 0.57 -30.47
CA GLU A 29 -0.33 1.18 -29.77
C GLU A 29 -0.58 1.39 -28.25
N GLU A 30 -1.79 1.05 -27.77
CA GLU A 30 -2.22 1.17 -26.39
C GLU A 30 -1.69 0.03 -25.51
N ALA A 31 -1.36 0.36 -24.26
CA ALA A 31 -0.93 -0.62 -23.28
C ALA A 31 -2.10 -1.56 -22.90
N GLN A 32 -1.88 -2.87 -23.03
CA GLN A 32 -2.86 -3.90 -22.72
C GLN A 32 -3.20 -3.97 -21.22
N PHE A 33 -4.23 -4.71 -20.82
CA PHE A 33 -4.62 -4.93 -19.42
C PHE A 33 -5.05 -3.69 -18.61
N GLY A 34 -5.50 -2.61 -19.26
CA GLY A 34 -6.01 -1.42 -18.57
C GLY A 34 -7.05 -1.74 -17.48
N GLY A 35 -8.05 -2.57 -17.79
CA GLY A 35 -9.06 -2.99 -16.82
C GLY A 35 -8.51 -3.75 -15.60
N LEU A 36 -7.43 -4.53 -15.75
CA LEU A 36 -6.78 -5.18 -14.61
C LEU A 36 -6.03 -4.16 -13.74
N ALA A 37 -5.39 -3.18 -14.37
CA ALA A 37 -4.71 -2.09 -13.66
C ALA A 37 -5.72 -1.22 -12.88
N GLU A 38 -6.90 -0.93 -13.46
CA GLU A 38 -7.99 -0.26 -12.78
C GLU A 38 -8.46 -1.02 -11.53
N VAL A 39 -8.69 -2.33 -11.64
CA VAL A 39 -9.02 -3.17 -10.48
C VAL A 39 -7.89 -3.14 -9.46
N GLY A 40 -6.63 -3.18 -9.91
CA GLY A 40 -5.46 -3.03 -9.06
C GLY A 40 -5.48 -1.73 -8.24
N PHE A 41 -5.70 -0.59 -8.89
CA PHE A 41 -5.81 0.71 -8.22
C PHE A 41 -7.04 0.80 -7.31
N ALA A 42 -8.16 0.16 -7.65
CA ALA A 42 -9.32 0.07 -6.76
C ALA A 42 -8.99 -0.71 -5.48
N VAL A 43 -8.25 -1.83 -5.59
CA VAL A 43 -7.78 -2.63 -4.44
C VAL A 43 -6.82 -1.82 -3.56
N ILE A 44 -5.86 -1.09 -4.15
CA ILE A 44 -4.96 -0.17 -3.44
C ILE A 44 -5.78 0.86 -2.66
N THR A 45 -6.74 1.50 -3.35
CA THR A 45 -7.60 2.54 -2.78
C THR A 45 -8.42 2.01 -1.61
N ALA A 46 -9.01 0.82 -1.74
CA ALA A 46 -9.73 0.16 -0.64
C ALA A 46 -8.82 -0.07 0.57
N GLY A 47 -7.58 -0.51 0.35
CA GLY A 47 -6.58 -0.68 1.40
C GLY A 47 -6.23 0.63 2.11
N ILE A 48 -6.08 1.73 1.37
CA ILE A 48 -5.79 3.06 1.92
C ILE A 48 -6.98 3.62 2.72
N VAL A 49 -8.19 3.52 2.19
CA VAL A 49 -9.42 4.02 2.82
C VAL A 49 -9.71 3.24 4.09
N LEU A 50 -9.71 1.90 4.03
CA LEU A 50 -9.92 1.03 5.18
C LEU A 50 -8.96 1.39 6.33
N TYR A 51 -7.66 1.48 6.03
CA TYR A 51 -6.66 1.85 7.02
C TYR A 51 -6.88 3.26 7.58
N SER A 52 -7.28 4.20 6.72
CA SER A 52 -7.45 5.61 7.09
C SER A 52 -8.69 5.90 7.93
N VAL A 53 -9.75 5.13 7.76
CA VAL A 53 -10.95 5.21 8.59
C VAL A 53 -10.65 4.61 9.97
N VAL A 54 -10.12 3.38 10.02
CA VAL A 54 -9.98 2.68 11.29
C VAL A 54 -8.85 3.24 12.17
N LYS A 55 -7.82 3.87 11.59
CA LYS A 55 -6.81 4.59 12.38
C LYS A 55 -7.35 5.80 13.13
N ARG A 56 -8.51 6.33 12.71
CA ARG A 56 -9.15 7.52 13.29
C ARG A 56 -10.32 7.18 14.21
N THR A 57 -10.77 5.92 14.29
CA THR A 57 -11.85 5.53 15.19
C THR A 57 -11.38 5.47 16.65
N PRO A 58 -12.00 6.21 17.58
CA PRO A 58 -11.71 6.12 19.01
C PRO A 58 -12.02 4.72 19.53
N PHE A 59 -11.16 4.18 20.40
CA PHE A 59 -11.44 2.94 21.14
C PHE A 59 -11.65 3.23 22.63
N ILE A 60 -12.60 2.52 23.22
CA ILE A 60 -12.88 2.57 24.65
C ILE A 60 -11.88 1.64 25.35
N GLU A 61 -11.02 2.19 26.21
CA GLU A 61 -10.09 1.41 27.02
C GLU A 61 -10.68 1.25 28.43
N TYR A 62 -10.82 0.00 28.90
CA TYR A 62 -11.20 -0.29 30.28
C TYR A 62 -9.93 -0.54 31.10
N LYS A 63 -9.64 0.36 32.04
CA LYS A 63 -8.48 0.23 32.92
C LYS A 63 -8.90 0.50 34.36
N LYS A 64 -8.72 -0.50 35.23
CA LYS A 64 -8.99 -0.41 36.69
C LYS A 64 -10.38 0.17 37.04
N GLY A 65 -11.46 -0.34 36.45
CA GLY A 65 -12.82 0.08 36.85
C GLY A 65 -13.35 1.36 36.19
N HIS A 66 -12.52 2.08 35.42
CA HIS A 66 -12.91 3.32 34.76
C HIS A 66 -12.89 3.17 33.23
N PHE A 67 -13.94 3.69 32.60
CA PHE A 67 -14.04 3.83 31.15
C PHE A 67 -13.33 5.11 30.71
N PHE A 68 -12.32 5.00 29.86
CA PHE A 68 -11.72 6.15 29.21
C PHE A 68 -11.78 5.96 27.70
N ILE A 69 -12.30 6.98 27.00
CA ILE A 69 -12.19 7.07 25.54
C ILE A 69 -10.75 7.54 25.26
N ALA A 70 -9.89 6.60 24.91
CA ALA A 70 -8.50 6.89 24.61
C ALA A 70 -8.36 7.07 23.10
N VAL A 71 -8.38 8.32 22.63
CA VAL A 71 -7.81 8.65 21.33
C VAL A 71 -6.31 8.76 21.54
N ASN A 72 -5.52 7.75 21.18
CA ASN A 72 -4.08 7.93 21.09
C ASN A 72 -3.75 8.32 19.64
N PRO A 73 -3.64 9.63 19.32
CA PRO A 73 -3.40 10.08 17.95
C PRO A 73 -2.00 9.71 17.44
N GLU A 74 -1.09 9.33 18.35
CA GLU A 74 0.26 8.93 17.97
C GLU A 74 0.32 7.44 17.60
N MET A 75 -0.43 6.56 18.28
CA MET A 75 -0.35 5.10 18.09
C MET A 75 -1.70 4.36 18.26
N PRO A 76 -2.70 4.58 17.38
CA PRO A 76 -4.00 3.92 17.45
C PRO A 76 -3.94 2.39 17.18
N PHE A 77 -2.87 1.92 16.53
CA PHE A 77 -2.76 0.55 15.98
C PHE A 77 -2.23 -0.49 16.98
N LEU A 78 -1.58 -0.06 18.06
CA LEU A 78 -0.86 -0.97 18.98
C LEU A 78 -1.77 -1.68 20.00
N ARG A 79 -3.09 -1.45 19.94
CA ARG A 79 -4.04 -1.96 20.94
C ARG A 79 -4.99 -3.03 20.41
N LEU A 80 -5.15 -3.17 19.09
CA LEU A 80 -5.99 -4.21 18.49
C LEU A 80 -5.19 -5.51 18.31
N ARG A 81 -5.31 -6.42 19.29
CA ARG A 81 -4.90 -7.83 19.16
C ARG A 81 -5.96 -8.59 18.34
N ALA A 82 -5.99 -8.37 17.04
CA ALA A 82 -6.66 -9.26 16.08
C ALA A 82 -5.61 -10.21 15.45
N PRO A 83 -5.99 -11.38 14.94
CA PRO A 83 -5.05 -12.32 14.29
C PRO A 83 -4.38 -11.73 13.04
N LEU A 84 -4.98 -10.71 12.43
CA LEU A 84 -4.39 -9.86 11.39
C LEU A 84 -4.57 -8.40 11.82
N SER A 85 -3.48 -7.63 11.85
CA SER A 85 -3.60 -6.19 12.11
C SER A 85 -4.14 -5.49 10.87
N LEU A 86 -4.85 -4.37 11.04
CA LEU A 86 -5.31 -3.56 9.90
C LEU A 86 -4.15 -3.04 9.03
N LEU A 87 -2.96 -2.90 9.63
CA LEU A 87 -1.74 -2.60 8.91
C LEU A 87 -1.33 -3.75 7.96
N ASP A 88 -1.55 -4.99 8.36
CA ASP A 88 -1.29 -6.18 7.52
C ASP A 88 -2.28 -6.25 6.36
N ILE A 89 -3.56 -5.97 6.61
CA ILE A 89 -4.60 -5.94 5.56
C ILE A 89 -4.31 -4.82 4.56
N HIS A 90 -4.03 -3.61 5.05
CA HIS A 90 -3.61 -2.48 4.22
C HIS A 90 -2.45 -2.86 3.31
N HIS A 91 -1.40 -3.41 3.90
CA HIS A 91 -0.20 -3.80 3.16
C HIS A 91 -0.48 -4.89 2.12
N LEU A 92 -1.26 -5.92 2.48
CA LEU A 92 -1.62 -6.98 1.56
C LEU A 92 -2.37 -6.44 0.35
N LEU A 93 -3.34 -5.56 0.57
CA LEU A 93 -4.12 -4.94 -0.50
C LEU A 93 -3.25 -4.05 -1.39
N VAL A 94 -2.35 -3.25 -0.80
CA VAL A 94 -1.42 -2.41 -1.57
C VAL A 94 -0.48 -3.24 -2.44
N ILE A 95 0.12 -4.32 -1.90
CA ILE A 95 0.95 -5.23 -2.71
C ILE A 95 0.11 -5.86 -3.82
N LEU A 96 -1.05 -6.43 -3.48
CA LEU A 96 -1.87 -7.16 -4.43
C LEU A 96 -2.28 -6.25 -5.59
N GLY A 97 -2.81 -5.06 -5.28
CA GLY A 97 -3.20 -4.11 -6.30
C GLY A 97 -2.00 -3.60 -7.13
N SER A 98 -0.84 -3.39 -6.51
CA SER A 98 0.39 -2.99 -7.26
C SER A 98 0.86 -4.08 -8.24
N LEU A 99 0.63 -5.35 -7.92
CA LEU A 99 0.97 -6.45 -8.81
C LEU A 99 -0.01 -6.58 -9.97
N MET A 100 -1.29 -6.32 -9.70
CA MET A 100 -2.32 -6.31 -10.75
C MET A 100 -2.08 -5.20 -11.78
N THR A 101 -1.40 -4.12 -11.41
CA THR A 101 -1.01 -3.09 -12.38
C THR A 101 0.19 -3.49 -13.26
N LEU A 102 1.06 -4.40 -12.80
CA LEU A 102 2.31 -4.71 -13.52
C LEU A 102 2.14 -5.18 -14.97
N PRO A 103 1.17 -6.04 -15.32
CA PRO A 103 0.96 -6.46 -16.71
C PRO A 103 0.72 -5.27 -17.64
N HIS A 104 -0.09 -4.29 -17.21
CA HIS A 104 -0.35 -3.08 -17.99
C HIS A 104 0.92 -2.27 -18.22
N PHE A 105 1.71 -2.05 -17.17
CA PHE A 105 3.01 -1.41 -17.26
C PHE A 105 3.94 -2.11 -18.26
N ILE A 106 4.12 -3.43 -18.12
CA ILE A 106 5.07 -4.18 -18.95
C ILE A 106 4.62 -4.24 -20.41
N SER A 107 3.31 -4.15 -20.66
CA SER A 107 2.75 -4.16 -22.02
C SER A 107 2.87 -2.84 -22.77
N CYS A 108 3.23 -1.73 -22.11
CA CYS A 108 3.38 -0.44 -22.75
C CYS A 108 4.59 -0.44 -23.70
N GLN A 109 4.35 -0.09 -24.97
CA GLN A 109 5.36 -0.11 -26.02
C GLN A 109 6.07 1.25 -26.22
N ASP A 110 5.43 2.36 -25.85
CA ASP A 110 6.00 3.70 -25.98
C ASP A 110 5.79 4.56 -24.73
N TYR A 111 6.90 4.87 -24.05
CA TYR A 111 6.94 5.71 -22.86
C TYR A 111 7.20 7.20 -23.16
N SER A 112 7.36 7.58 -24.44
CA SER A 112 7.63 8.96 -24.85
C SER A 112 6.35 9.82 -24.92
N THR A 113 5.18 9.19 -25.03
CA THR A 113 3.88 9.87 -25.01
C THR A 113 3.53 10.38 -23.60
N PRO A 114 2.67 11.40 -23.46
CA PRO A 114 2.19 11.84 -22.15
C PRO A 114 1.52 10.71 -21.34
N ALA A 115 0.74 9.84 -21.99
CA ALA A 115 0.13 8.66 -21.39
C ALA A 115 1.19 7.67 -20.91
N GLY A 116 2.15 7.31 -21.76
CA GLY A 116 3.26 6.42 -21.41
C GLY A 116 4.11 6.98 -20.27
N LEU A 117 4.49 8.25 -20.32
CA LEU A 117 5.30 8.91 -19.28
C LEU A 117 4.59 8.96 -17.93
N THR A 118 3.32 9.36 -17.90
CA THR A 118 2.53 9.38 -16.66
C THR A 118 2.30 7.98 -16.12
N GLY A 119 2.12 7.00 -17.00
CA GLY A 119 2.17 5.58 -16.70
C GLY A 119 3.46 5.26 -15.96
N LEU A 120 4.62 5.38 -16.61
CA LEU A 120 5.95 5.08 -16.04
C LEU A 120 6.17 5.73 -14.66
N LEU A 121 5.79 7.00 -14.51
CA LEU A 121 5.88 7.72 -13.23
C LEU A 121 5.03 7.06 -12.14
N LEU A 122 3.81 6.62 -12.45
CA LEU A 122 2.99 5.83 -11.51
C LEU A 122 3.69 4.53 -11.11
N GLY A 123 4.34 3.85 -12.05
CA GLY A 123 5.06 2.61 -11.78
C GLY A 123 6.21 2.83 -10.78
N PHE A 124 7.01 3.88 -11.00
CA PHE A 124 8.06 4.26 -10.07
C PHE A 124 7.52 4.69 -8.70
N ILE A 125 6.44 5.47 -8.66
CA ILE A 125 5.85 5.88 -7.40
C ILE A 125 5.28 4.69 -6.64
N LEU A 126 4.58 3.76 -7.30
CA LEU A 126 4.09 2.53 -6.68
C LEU A 126 5.24 1.70 -6.10
N LEU A 127 6.38 1.61 -6.80
CA LEU A 127 7.57 0.94 -6.28
C LEU A 127 8.10 1.65 -5.01
N ILE A 128 8.26 2.98 -5.06
CA ILE A 128 8.71 3.79 -3.91
C ILE A 128 7.75 3.62 -2.74
N GLU A 129 6.45 3.61 -2.99
CA GLU A 129 5.42 3.47 -1.97
C GLU A 129 5.42 2.09 -1.30
N ASN A 130 5.60 1.03 -2.09
CA ASN A 130 5.75 -0.32 -1.53
C ASN A 130 7.00 -0.41 -0.65
N ILE A 131 8.15 0.08 -1.13
CA ILE A 131 9.42 0.11 -0.37
C ILE A 131 9.25 0.93 0.91
N SER A 132 8.64 2.11 0.81
CA SER A 132 8.33 2.97 1.96
C SER A 132 7.42 2.25 2.96
N GLY A 133 6.42 1.51 2.49
CA GLY A 133 5.55 0.68 3.33
C GLY A 133 6.31 -0.39 4.12
N PHE A 134 7.29 -1.07 3.50
CA PHE A 134 8.17 -2.02 4.19
C PHE A 134 9.01 -1.34 5.26
N TYR A 135 9.59 -0.20 4.95
CA TYR A 135 10.33 0.60 5.91
C TYR A 135 9.46 1.08 7.08
N GLY A 136 8.22 1.47 6.80
CA GLY A 136 7.22 1.83 7.81
C GLY A 136 6.93 0.72 8.81
N ARG A 137 6.77 -0.52 8.33
CA ARG A 137 6.60 -1.70 9.19
C ARG A 137 7.82 -1.96 10.05
N TYR A 138 9.02 -1.83 9.50
CA TYR A 138 10.25 -1.93 10.27
C TYR A 138 10.28 -0.89 11.41
N LEU A 139 9.95 0.37 11.11
CA LEU A 139 9.89 1.43 12.12
C LEU A 139 8.80 1.15 13.17
N HIS A 140 7.64 0.67 12.76
CA HIS A 140 6.55 0.29 13.67
C HIS A 140 6.99 -0.81 14.65
N ALA A 141 7.60 -1.89 14.15
CA ALA A 141 8.13 -2.96 14.98
C ALA A 141 9.22 -2.47 15.94
N LYS A 142 10.09 -1.57 15.48
CA LYS A 142 11.15 -0.95 16.30
C LYS A 142 10.57 -0.10 17.43
N VAL A 143 9.58 0.74 17.14
CA VAL A 143 8.90 1.57 18.15
C VAL A 143 8.19 0.68 19.19
N GLU A 144 7.48 -0.35 18.75
CA GLU A 144 6.78 -1.27 19.66
C GLU A 144 7.73 -2.05 20.56
N LYS A 145 8.90 -2.49 20.04
CA LYS A 145 9.94 -3.11 20.85
C LYS A 145 10.46 -2.15 21.94
N LEU A 146 10.86 -0.95 21.54
CA LEU A 146 11.41 0.06 22.45
C LEU A 146 10.41 0.53 23.51
N ARG A 147 9.12 0.52 23.19
CA ARG A 147 8.03 0.89 24.13
C ARG A 147 7.88 -0.11 25.29
N ARG A 148 8.18 -1.39 25.05
CA ARG A 148 8.06 -2.45 26.07
C ARG A 148 9.21 -2.42 27.08
N GLU A 149 10.31 -1.76 26.74
CA GLU A 149 11.46 -1.57 27.61
C GLU A 149 11.24 -0.33 28.49
N ILE A 150 11.30 -0.50 29.81
CA ILE A 150 11.09 0.59 30.77
C ILE A 150 12.18 1.65 30.58
N SER A 151 11.78 2.90 30.32
CA SER A 151 12.66 4.08 30.19
C SER A 151 13.76 4.01 29.12
N ASN A 152 13.42 3.57 27.90
CA ASN A 152 14.39 3.57 26.80
C ASN A 152 14.61 4.98 26.18
N PRO A 153 15.82 5.57 26.26
CA PRO A 153 16.09 6.93 25.77
C PRO A 153 15.97 7.08 24.25
N TYR A 154 16.03 5.97 23.50
CA TYR A 154 15.92 5.97 22.04
C TYR A 154 14.47 5.99 21.52
N LEU A 155 13.47 5.84 22.39
CA LEU A 155 12.06 5.81 22.00
C LEU A 155 11.62 7.13 21.35
N LYS A 156 12.03 8.28 21.90
CA LYS A 156 11.68 9.61 21.38
C LYS A 156 12.23 9.83 19.97
N GLU A 157 13.46 9.36 19.72
CA GLU A 157 14.07 9.47 18.40
C GLU A 157 13.41 8.53 17.38
N ALA A 158 13.08 7.29 17.79
CA ALA A 158 12.37 6.35 16.94
C ALA A 158 10.98 6.88 16.54
N LEU A 159 10.25 7.50 17.48
CA LEU A 159 8.96 8.15 17.21
C LEU A 159 9.11 9.34 16.25
N LYS A 160 10.16 10.14 16.38
CA LYS A 160 10.45 11.25 15.45
C LYS A 160 10.68 10.73 14.03
N LYS A 161 11.47 9.65 13.88
CA LYS A 161 11.71 8.99 12.58
C LYS A 161 10.42 8.41 12.00
N PHE A 162 9.60 7.75 12.82
CA PHE A 162 8.30 7.21 12.43
C PHE A 162 7.32 8.29 11.96
N ARG A 163 7.22 9.41 12.68
CA ARG A 163 6.35 10.54 12.30
C ARG A 163 6.76 11.13 10.96
N ARG A 164 8.07 11.37 10.77
CA ARG A 164 8.61 11.90 9.52
C ARG A 164 8.37 10.94 8.35
N TRP A 165 8.62 9.65 8.54
CA TRP A 165 8.30 8.63 7.54
C TRP A 165 6.82 8.68 7.14
N ARG A 166 5.91 8.74 8.13
CA ARG A 166 4.46 8.80 7.88
C ARG A 166 4.05 10.03 7.06
N GLU A 167 4.61 11.20 7.37
CA GLU A 167 4.38 12.42 6.60
C GLU A 167 4.83 12.26 5.14
N PHE A 168 6.03 11.74 4.91
CA PHE A 168 6.53 11.49 3.56
C PHE A 168 5.70 10.45 2.80
N HIS A 169 5.34 9.34 3.45
CA HIS A 169 4.54 8.27 2.83
C HIS A 169 3.16 8.80 2.40
N ILE A 170 2.48 9.57 3.25
CA ILE A 170 1.19 10.18 2.90
C ILE A 170 1.36 11.19 1.76
N ALA A 171 2.42 12.00 1.77
CA ALA A 171 2.69 12.97 0.72
C ALA A 171 2.90 12.29 -0.64
N TRP A 172 3.70 11.22 -0.68
CA TRP A 172 3.89 10.41 -1.89
C TRP A 172 2.59 9.81 -2.38
N THR A 173 1.69 9.41 -1.48
CA THR A 173 0.43 8.79 -1.88
C THR A 173 -0.48 9.83 -2.53
N VAL A 174 -0.47 11.06 -2.04
CA VAL A 174 -1.17 12.18 -2.68
C VAL A 174 -0.59 12.45 -4.08
N VAL A 175 0.73 12.49 -4.22
CA VAL A 175 1.39 12.67 -5.52
C VAL A 175 1.00 11.53 -6.47
N MET A 176 0.99 10.28 -6.01
CA MET A 176 0.54 9.12 -6.79
C MET A 176 -0.86 9.34 -7.38
N TYR A 177 -1.83 9.76 -6.57
CA TYR A 177 -3.19 10.00 -7.05
C TYR A 177 -3.29 11.18 -8.01
N ILE A 178 -2.48 12.22 -7.84
CA ILE A 178 -2.41 13.33 -8.81
C ILE A 178 -1.92 12.80 -10.17
N ILE A 179 -0.85 12.00 -10.19
CA ILE A 179 -0.35 11.41 -11.44
C ILE A 179 -1.36 10.41 -12.01
N LEU A 180 -2.09 9.67 -11.17
CA LEU A 180 -3.13 8.74 -11.62
C LEU A 180 -4.24 9.48 -12.38
N VAL A 181 -4.70 10.60 -11.83
CA VAL A 181 -5.70 11.45 -12.50
C VAL A 181 -5.15 11.99 -13.82
N LEU A 182 -3.90 12.47 -13.84
CA LEU A 182 -3.27 12.93 -15.08
C LEU A 182 -3.15 11.81 -16.12
N HIS A 183 -2.81 10.60 -15.69
CA HIS A 183 -2.67 9.45 -16.56
C HIS A 183 -4.01 9.09 -17.21
N VAL A 184 -5.09 9.03 -16.42
CA VAL A 184 -6.45 8.79 -16.94
C VAL A 184 -6.84 9.87 -17.96
N ILE A 185 -6.57 11.15 -17.67
CA ILE A 185 -6.86 12.27 -18.60
C ILE A 185 -6.09 12.16 -19.93
N PHE A 186 -4.90 11.55 -19.92
CA PHE A 186 -4.09 11.41 -21.14
C PHE A 186 -4.34 10.10 -21.90
N VAL A 187 -5.00 9.13 -21.25
CA VAL A 187 -5.41 7.86 -21.87
C VAL A 187 -6.82 7.98 -22.47
N ASP A 188 -7.69 8.79 -21.87
CA ASP A 188 -8.99 9.21 -22.43
C ASP A 188 -8.85 10.24 -23.56
#